data_AF-A0AAU8I877-F1
#
_entry.id   AF-A0AAU8I877-F1
#
_cell.length_a   1.000
_cell.length_b   1.000
_cell.length_c   1.000
_cell.angle_alpha   90.00
_cell.angle_beta   90.00
_cell.angle_gamma   90.00
#
_symmetry.space_group_name_H-M   'P 1'
#
loop_
_entity.id
_entity.type
_entity.pdbx_description
1 polymer ?
#
loop_
_entity_poly.entity_id
_entity_poly.type
_entity_poly.pdbx_seq_one_letter_code
_entity_poly.pdbx_strand_id
1 'polypeptide(L)'
;MRGIASRMMTAPGDAPDLEMDRDRIRISRAPQWRRSGALAPASAMTMRPASGWRWMHFFGASTRRHVARTITMTLPAPRRSRTLSAVVLALSLSSGLASASSVTGTIKDLSVRATDGVHYVVINGTPTQRPACAANTTYYMIKDETSDTGKAQLAMLLSAYMAGKPVWIEGSDACTRWGDGEDVRTVSFH
;
A
#
# COMPACT_ATOMS: atom_id res chain seq x y z
N MET A 1 27.93 15.46 -69.78
CA MET A 1 28.60 15.25 -68.48
C MET A 1 27.78 14.19 -67.74
N ARG A 2 28.18 12.91 -67.77
CA ARG A 2 28.85 12.18 -66.66
C ARG A 2 28.18 12.53 -65.31
N GLY A 3 27.47 11.67 -64.58
CA GLY A 3 27.59 10.23 -64.35
C GLY A 3 27.85 10.01 -62.85
N ILE A 4 27.42 8.84 -62.34
CA ILE A 4 27.79 8.18 -61.06
C ILE A 4 26.74 8.24 -59.95
N ALA A 5 26.01 7.13 -59.86
CA ALA A 5 25.45 6.57 -58.62
C ALA A 5 26.56 5.88 -57.81
N SER A 6 26.48 5.94 -56.47
CA SER A 6 27.07 5.02 -55.44
C SER A 6 26.61 5.54 -54.08
N ARG A 7 25.71 4.93 -53.28
CA ARG A 7 25.72 3.63 -52.57
C ARG A 7 26.92 3.45 -51.63
N MET A 8 26.69 3.59 -50.31
CA MET A 8 27.36 2.88 -49.19
C MET A 8 26.74 3.41 -47.88
N MET A 9 25.90 2.64 -47.16
CA MET A 9 26.26 1.62 -46.15
C MET A 9 27.03 2.19 -44.95
N THR A 10 26.33 2.38 -43.83
CA THR A 10 26.86 2.12 -42.47
C THR A 10 25.75 1.51 -41.62
N ALA A 11 26.12 0.42 -40.95
CA ALA A 11 25.28 -0.58 -40.30
C ALA A 11 24.61 -0.11 -39.00
N PRO A 12 23.56 -0.81 -38.54
CA PRO A 12 23.07 -0.74 -37.17
C PRO A 12 24.15 -1.25 -36.20
N GLY A 13 24.39 -0.48 -35.14
CA GLY A 13 25.28 -0.89 -34.05
C GLY A 13 24.66 -2.03 -33.26
N ASP A 14 25.39 -3.14 -33.20
CA ASP A 14 25.12 -4.29 -32.35
C ASP A 14 25.08 -3.84 -30.89
N ALA A 15 23.92 -4.00 -30.25
CA ALA A 15 23.83 -3.97 -28.80
C ALA A 15 24.53 -5.23 -28.26
N PRO A 16 25.37 -5.12 -27.22
CA PRO A 16 25.92 -6.30 -26.59
C PRO A 16 24.78 -7.09 -25.96
N ASP A 17 24.56 -8.32 -26.45
CA ASP A 17 23.81 -9.36 -25.76
C ASP A 17 24.44 -9.54 -24.38
N LEU A 18 23.79 -8.97 -23.38
CA LEU A 18 23.92 -9.40 -21.99
C LEU A 18 23.18 -10.73 -21.87
N GLU A 19 23.74 -11.75 -22.52
CA GLU A 19 23.51 -13.17 -22.21
C GLU A 19 23.96 -13.35 -20.75
N MET A 20 23.02 -13.11 -19.85
CA MET A 20 23.17 -13.38 -18.44
C MET A 20 23.28 -14.89 -18.27
N ASP A 21 24.52 -15.37 -18.23
CA ASP A 21 24.97 -16.73 -17.95
C ASP A 21 24.19 -17.33 -16.77
N ARG A 22 23.06 -17.99 -17.09
CA ARG A 22 22.17 -18.68 -16.15
C ARG A 22 22.76 -20.00 -15.64
N ASP A 23 23.93 -20.40 -16.13
CA ASP A 23 24.55 -21.70 -15.83
C ASP A 23 25.75 -21.63 -14.87
N ARG A 24 26.03 -20.45 -14.29
CA ARG A 24 27.05 -20.28 -13.24
C ARG A 24 26.55 -20.25 -11.80
N ILE A 25 25.33 -20.74 -11.54
CA ILE A 25 24.99 -21.22 -10.19
C ILE A 25 25.45 -22.68 -10.08
N ARG A 26 26.76 -22.90 -10.14
CA ARG A 26 27.32 -24.04 -9.40
C ARG A 26 27.02 -23.75 -7.95
N ILE A 27 26.03 -24.45 -7.42
CA ILE A 27 25.88 -24.70 -5.99
C ILE A 27 27.18 -25.38 -5.56
N SER A 28 28.19 -24.58 -5.26
CA SER A 28 29.35 -25.00 -4.50
C SER A 28 28.78 -25.59 -3.23
N ARG A 29 28.90 -26.92 -3.15
CA ARG A 29 28.48 -27.77 -2.06
C ARG A 29 28.62 -27.02 -0.75
N ALA A 30 27.52 -26.97 -0.01
CA ALA A 30 27.45 -26.36 1.30
C ALA A 30 28.73 -26.68 2.11
N PRO A 31 29.35 -25.69 2.77
CA PRO A 31 30.39 -26.00 3.74
C PRO A 31 29.76 -26.95 4.77
N GLN A 32 30.30 -28.17 4.80
CA GLN A 32 29.98 -29.18 5.79
C GLN A 32 30.35 -28.59 7.15
N TRP A 33 29.38 -27.95 7.81
CA TRP A 33 29.51 -27.47 9.17
C TRP A 33 29.78 -28.67 10.06
N ARG A 34 31.07 -28.86 10.32
CA ARG A 34 31.61 -29.83 11.27
C ARG A 34 30.93 -29.54 12.61
N ARG A 35 30.05 -30.46 13.01
CA ARG A 35 29.62 -30.63 14.40
C ARG A 35 30.88 -30.91 15.22
N SER A 36 31.48 -29.87 15.77
CA SER A 36 32.52 -29.97 16.79
C SER A 36 32.02 -29.13 17.95
N GLY A 37 31.80 -29.80 19.08
CA GLY A 37 30.95 -29.34 20.15
C GLY A 37 31.47 -28.14 20.92
N ALA A 38 30.53 -27.48 21.57
CA ALA A 38 30.53 -27.25 23.00
C ALA A 38 29.14 -26.70 23.32
N LEU A 39 28.37 -27.46 24.12
CA LEU A 39 27.22 -26.93 24.83
C LEU A 39 27.74 -25.82 25.74
N ALA A 40 27.63 -24.57 25.28
CA ALA A 40 27.75 -23.43 26.17
C ALA A 40 26.53 -23.45 27.09
N PRO A 41 26.70 -23.40 28.43
CA PRO A 41 25.57 -23.31 29.33
C PRO A 41 24.80 -22.02 29.05
N ALA A 42 23.48 -22.17 28.95
CA ALA A 42 22.54 -21.07 28.90
C ALA A 42 22.81 -20.14 30.09
N SER A 43 23.46 -19.01 29.83
CA SER A 43 23.48 -17.91 30.77
C SER A 43 22.07 -17.36 30.80
N ALA A 44 21.34 -17.73 31.84
CA ALA A 44 20.04 -17.19 32.20
C ALA A 44 20.19 -15.67 32.34
N MET A 45 19.85 -14.97 31.26
CA MET A 45 19.74 -13.52 31.26
C MET A 45 18.46 -13.18 32.02
N THR A 46 18.59 -13.05 33.34
CA THR A 46 17.56 -12.53 34.22
C THR A 46 17.25 -11.11 33.76
N MET A 47 16.18 -10.96 32.97
CA MET A 47 15.57 -9.66 32.68
C MET A 47 15.22 -9.01 34.01
N ARG A 48 15.88 -7.88 34.30
CA ARG A 48 15.52 -7.00 35.40
C ARG A 48 14.17 -6.38 35.07
N PRO A 49 13.16 -6.43 35.96
CA PRO A 49 11.91 -5.74 35.73
C PRO A 49 12.18 -4.23 35.75
N ALA A 50 11.98 -3.58 34.60
CA ALA A 50 11.90 -2.13 34.53
C ALA A 50 10.62 -1.69 35.25
N SER A 51 10.78 -1.45 36.55
CA SER A 51 9.84 -0.76 37.41
C SER A 51 9.79 0.71 36.98
N GLY A 52 8.68 1.09 36.35
CA GLY A 52 8.49 2.43 35.84
C GLY A 52 7.05 2.70 35.43
N TRP A 53 6.10 2.26 36.26
CA TRP A 53 4.70 2.63 36.15
C TRP A 53 4.57 4.12 36.45
N ARG A 54 4.54 4.97 35.42
CA ARG A 54 4.15 6.38 35.56
C ARG A 54 2.83 6.61 34.86
N TRP A 55 1.76 6.25 35.57
CA TRP A 55 0.40 6.69 35.28
C TRP A 55 0.33 8.20 35.53
N MET A 56 0.41 8.99 34.46
CA MET A 56 -0.02 10.39 34.52
C MET A 56 -1.51 10.43 34.26
N HIS A 57 -2.26 10.43 35.36
CA HIS A 57 -3.63 10.92 35.40
C HIS A 57 -3.63 12.39 34.97
N PHE A 58 -4.19 12.69 33.80
CA PHE A 58 -4.73 14.02 33.53
C PHE A 58 -6.25 13.93 33.54
N PHE A 59 -6.81 14.22 34.71
CA PHE A 59 -8.19 14.67 34.86
C PHE A 59 -8.31 16.05 34.22
N GLY A 60 -8.87 16.10 33.02
CA GLY A 60 -9.25 17.33 32.33
C GLY A 60 -10.76 17.39 32.15
N ALA A 61 -11.51 17.53 33.24
CA ALA A 61 -12.94 17.81 33.18
C ALA A 61 -13.13 19.27 32.72
N SER A 62 -13.46 19.49 31.45
CA SER A 62 -13.94 20.78 30.94
C SER A 62 -15.41 20.66 30.57
N THR A 63 -16.28 20.95 31.53
CA THR A 63 -17.71 21.13 31.30
C THR A 63 -17.97 22.49 30.66
N ARG A 64 -18.06 22.56 29.32
CA ARG A 64 -18.71 23.70 28.65
C ARG A 64 -20.20 23.43 28.52
N ARG A 65 -20.98 24.09 29.38
CA ARG A 65 -22.43 24.23 29.23
C ARG A 65 -22.70 25.14 28.04
N HIS A 66 -23.15 24.57 26.92
CA HIS A 66 -23.78 25.35 25.87
C HIS A 66 -25.22 25.62 26.28
N VAL A 67 -25.52 26.90 26.48
CA VAL A 67 -26.88 27.43 26.68
C VAL A 67 -27.67 27.17 25.40
N ALA A 68 -28.62 26.24 25.45
CA ALA A 68 -29.60 26.03 24.41
C ALA A 68 -30.51 27.27 24.33
N ARG A 69 -30.31 28.10 23.31
CA ARG A 69 -31.30 29.11 22.90
C ARG A 69 -32.32 28.42 22.00
N THR A 70 -33.45 28.05 22.59
CA THR A 70 -34.65 27.63 21.87
C THR A 70 -35.24 28.84 21.16
N ILE A 71 -35.00 28.96 19.85
CA ILE A 71 -35.68 29.93 19.00
C ILE A 71 -36.92 29.22 18.44
N THR A 72 -38.08 29.51 19.04
CA THR A 72 -39.40 29.10 18.52
C THR A 72 -39.73 29.96 17.31
N MET A 73 -39.44 29.47 16.12
CA MET A 73 -39.99 30.02 14.87
C MET A 73 -41.36 29.40 14.61
N THR A 74 -42.42 30.16 14.89
CA THR A 74 -43.78 29.85 14.46
C THR A 74 -43.90 30.07 12.97
N LEU A 75 -43.85 28.99 12.19
CA LEU A 75 -44.14 29.01 10.75
C LEU A 75 -45.65 28.88 10.51
N PRO A 76 -46.20 29.64 9.54
CA PRO A 76 -47.62 29.58 9.16
C PRO A 76 -47.99 28.27 8.45
N ALA A 77 -49.26 27.89 8.62
CA ALA A 77 -49.86 26.62 8.21
C ALA A 77 -49.74 26.33 6.69
N PRO A 78 -49.65 25.04 6.31
CA PRO A 78 -49.46 24.63 4.92
C PRO A 78 -50.76 24.76 4.09
N ARG A 79 -50.68 25.48 2.97
CA ARG A 79 -51.69 25.47 1.91
C ARG A 79 -51.49 24.18 1.09
N ARG A 80 -52.53 23.36 1.03
CA ARG A 80 -52.57 22.05 0.36
C ARG A 80 -52.06 22.12 -1.08
N SER A 81 -50.97 21.42 -1.36
CA SER A 81 -50.64 20.90 -2.70
C SER A 81 -50.23 19.43 -2.52
N ARG A 82 -51.23 18.56 -2.61
CA ARG A 82 -51.08 17.11 -2.50
C ARG A 82 -50.90 16.57 -3.91
N THR A 83 -49.67 16.42 -4.41
CA THR A 83 -49.24 15.44 -5.46
C THR A 83 -47.82 15.71 -5.99
N LEU A 84 -46.81 16.00 -5.15
CA LEU A 84 -45.40 16.07 -5.62
C LEU A 84 -44.37 15.50 -4.63
N SER A 85 -44.77 14.77 -3.58
CA SER A 85 -43.84 14.26 -2.55
C SER A 85 -43.38 12.81 -2.72
N ALA A 86 -43.86 12.06 -3.72
CA ALA A 86 -43.48 10.65 -3.88
C ALA A 86 -42.19 10.44 -4.73
N VAL A 87 -41.73 11.45 -5.47
CA VAL A 87 -40.57 11.31 -6.38
C VAL A 87 -39.23 11.66 -5.70
N VAL A 88 -39.24 12.45 -4.61
CA VAL A 88 -38.01 12.93 -3.95
C VAL A 88 -37.39 11.89 -3.00
N LEU A 89 -38.14 10.87 -2.55
CA LEU A 89 -37.64 9.85 -1.62
C LEU A 89 -37.00 8.62 -2.31
N ALA A 90 -37.07 8.54 -3.64
CA ALA A 90 -36.50 7.42 -4.40
C ALA A 90 -35.07 7.69 -4.92
N LEU A 91 -34.52 8.89 -4.71
CA LEU A 91 -33.27 9.36 -5.33
C LEU A 91 -32.08 9.49 -4.36
N SER A 92 -32.09 8.77 -3.24
CA SER A 92 -31.05 8.85 -2.21
C SER A 92 -30.39 7.50 -1.85
N LEU A 93 -30.58 6.45 -2.66
CA LEU A 93 -29.98 5.12 -2.44
C LEU A 93 -28.81 4.78 -3.38
N SER A 94 -28.29 5.76 -4.11
CA SER A 94 -27.08 5.60 -4.94
C SER A 94 -25.80 5.80 -4.12
N SER A 95 -25.72 5.23 -2.92
CA SER A 95 -24.43 5.12 -2.20
C SER A 95 -23.55 4.19 -3.03
N GLY A 96 -22.67 4.79 -3.83
CA GLY A 96 -21.71 4.06 -4.66
C GLY A 96 -21.07 2.97 -3.84
N LEU A 97 -21.12 1.74 -4.36
CA LEU A 97 -20.36 0.63 -3.82
C LEU A 97 -18.89 1.10 -3.79
N ALA A 98 -18.38 1.39 -2.59
CA ALA A 98 -16.97 1.65 -2.33
C ALA A 98 -16.23 0.37 -2.72
N SER A 99 -15.85 0.29 -3.99
CA SER A 99 -15.24 -0.90 -4.55
C SER A 99 -13.74 -0.76 -4.33
N ALA A 100 -13.22 -1.57 -3.42
CA ALA A 100 -11.80 -1.66 -3.17
C ALA A 100 -11.08 -2.01 -4.47
N SER A 101 -10.00 -1.29 -4.78
CA SER A 101 -9.21 -1.62 -5.96
C SER A 101 -8.52 -2.97 -5.75
N SER A 102 -8.18 -3.65 -6.83
CA SER A 102 -7.36 -4.85 -6.74
C SER A 102 -6.42 -5.02 -7.91
N VAL A 103 -5.27 -5.64 -7.66
CA VAL A 103 -4.27 -5.97 -8.68
C VAL A 103 -3.60 -7.30 -8.36
N THR A 104 -3.32 -8.07 -9.42
CA THR A 104 -2.53 -9.30 -9.35
C THR A 104 -1.33 -9.16 -10.27
N GLY A 105 -0.14 -9.56 -9.81
CA GLY A 105 1.06 -9.56 -10.64
C GLY A 105 2.35 -9.70 -9.84
N THR A 106 3.48 -9.70 -10.52
CA THR A 106 4.80 -9.67 -9.87
C THR A 106 5.14 -8.25 -9.40
N ILE A 107 5.97 -8.12 -8.37
CA ILE A 107 6.38 -6.81 -7.88
C ILE A 107 7.39 -6.20 -8.87
N LYS A 108 7.04 -5.03 -9.40
CA LYS A 108 7.89 -4.22 -10.30
C LYS A 108 8.89 -3.39 -9.50
N ASP A 109 8.41 -2.72 -8.47
CA ASP A 109 9.20 -1.82 -7.63
C ASP A 109 8.66 -1.88 -6.19
N LEU A 110 9.56 -1.83 -5.22
CA LEU A 110 9.27 -1.78 -3.79
C LEU A 110 10.24 -0.78 -3.16
N SER A 111 9.71 0.33 -2.64
CA SER A 111 10.52 1.47 -2.27
C SER A 111 10.14 2.02 -0.89
N VAL A 112 11.16 2.50 -0.18
CA VAL A 112 11.06 3.18 1.11
C VAL A 112 11.67 4.57 0.94
N ARG A 113 10.87 5.61 1.15
CA ARG A 113 11.33 6.98 1.01
C ARG A 113 11.78 7.55 2.35
N ALA A 114 13.06 7.96 2.43
CA ALA A 114 13.65 8.42 3.69
C ALA A 114 13.09 9.76 4.20
N THR A 115 12.55 10.63 3.33
CA THR A 115 12.10 11.97 3.71
C THR A 115 10.82 11.98 4.54
N ASP A 116 9.94 11.00 4.33
CA ASP A 116 8.59 10.92 4.91
C ASP A 116 8.25 9.50 5.43
N GLY A 117 9.18 8.56 5.29
CA GLY A 117 9.02 7.17 5.72
C GLY A 117 7.97 6.40 4.93
N VAL A 118 7.54 6.90 3.76
CA VAL A 118 6.49 6.25 2.97
C VAL A 118 7.02 4.97 2.34
N HIS A 119 6.31 3.87 2.56
CA HIS A 119 6.57 2.61 1.85
C HIS A 119 5.51 2.40 0.77
N TYR A 120 5.95 2.20 -0.47
CA TYR A 120 5.05 1.94 -1.58
C TYR A 120 5.54 0.81 -2.49
N VAL A 121 4.59 0.19 -3.17
CA VAL A 121 4.83 -0.93 -4.08
C VAL A 121 4.15 -0.69 -5.42
N VAL A 122 4.81 -1.08 -6.50
CA VAL A 122 4.28 -1.10 -7.87
C VAL A 122 4.21 -2.54 -8.34
N ILE A 123 3.06 -2.96 -8.88
CA ILE A 123 2.84 -4.31 -9.39
C ILE A 123 2.84 -4.30 -10.92
N ASN A 124 3.44 -5.33 -11.54
CA ASN A 124 3.28 -5.66 -12.95
C ASN A 124 1.89 -6.27 -13.18
N GLY A 125 0.89 -5.42 -13.19
CA GLY A 125 -0.52 -5.76 -13.42
C GLY A 125 -1.33 -4.49 -13.63
N THR A 126 -2.58 -4.64 -14.06
CA THR A 126 -3.50 -3.50 -14.24
C THR A 126 -4.45 -3.44 -13.05
N PRO A 127 -4.34 -2.42 -12.18
CA PRO A 127 -5.32 -2.22 -11.11
C PRO A 127 -6.73 -2.06 -11.66
N THR A 128 -7.68 -2.73 -11.02
CA THR A 128 -9.11 -2.55 -11.30
C THR A 128 -9.72 -1.65 -10.22
N GLN A 129 -10.70 -0.81 -10.58
CA GLN A 129 -11.48 -0.01 -9.62
C GLN A 129 -10.64 0.91 -8.70
N ARG A 130 -9.68 1.65 -9.26
CA ARG A 130 -8.89 2.63 -8.50
C ARG A 130 -9.78 3.75 -7.92
N PRO A 131 -9.55 4.20 -6.68
CA PRO A 131 -10.22 5.36 -6.11
C PRO A 131 -9.82 6.63 -6.85
N ALA A 132 -10.69 7.64 -6.79
CA ALA A 132 -10.44 8.94 -7.42
C ALA A 132 -9.12 9.59 -6.99
N CYS A 133 -8.71 9.40 -5.73
CA CYS A 133 -7.45 9.94 -5.21
C CYS A 133 -6.21 9.31 -5.85
N ALA A 134 -6.27 8.04 -6.25
CA ALA A 134 -5.16 7.31 -6.88
C ALA A 134 -5.43 7.00 -8.37
N ALA A 135 -6.36 7.72 -9.02
CA ALA A 135 -6.80 7.41 -10.38
C ALA A 135 -5.67 7.47 -11.42
N ASN A 136 -4.65 8.29 -11.17
CA ASN A 136 -3.53 8.52 -12.08
C ASN A 136 -2.24 7.80 -11.65
N THR A 137 -2.31 6.87 -10.70
CA THR A 137 -1.15 6.17 -10.14
C THR A 137 -1.35 4.65 -10.14
N THR A 138 -0.24 3.92 -10.20
CA THR A 138 -0.23 2.45 -10.22
C THR A 138 0.37 1.83 -8.97
N TYR A 139 0.89 2.66 -8.07
CA TYR A 139 1.46 2.21 -6.81
C TYR A 139 0.39 2.08 -5.72
N TYR A 140 0.76 1.37 -4.66
CA TYR A 140 -0.03 1.20 -3.45
C TYR A 140 0.82 1.53 -2.23
N MET A 141 0.18 2.05 -1.18
CA MET A 141 0.83 2.55 0.04
C MET A 141 0.64 1.56 1.19
N ILE A 142 1.70 1.23 1.91
CA ILE A 142 1.54 0.56 3.20
C ILE A 142 1.08 1.61 4.20
N LYS A 143 -0.17 1.50 4.66
CA LYS A 143 -0.85 2.58 5.39
C LYS A 143 -0.15 3.00 6.70
N ASP A 144 0.24 2.03 7.50
CA ASP A 144 0.93 2.25 8.77
C ASP A 144 2.12 1.30 8.84
N GLU A 145 3.24 1.79 8.34
CA GLU A 145 4.49 1.05 8.20
C GLU A 145 5.11 0.65 9.54
N THR A 146 4.70 1.30 10.63
CA THR A 146 5.23 1.05 11.98
C THR A 146 4.43 0.01 12.74
N SER A 147 3.17 -0.22 12.35
CA SER A 147 2.32 -1.28 12.89
C SER A 147 2.84 -2.68 12.59
N ASP A 148 2.45 -3.65 13.40
CA ASP A 148 2.80 -5.06 13.15
C ASP A 148 2.22 -5.56 11.82
N THR A 149 1.01 -5.10 11.46
CA THR A 149 0.38 -5.41 10.17
C THR A 149 1.17 -4.83 9.00
N GLY A 150 1.58 -3.56 9.07
CA GLY A 150 2.36 -2.93 7.99
C GLY A 150 3.74 -3.54 7.81
N LYS A 151 4.41 -3.91 8.92
CA LYS A 151 5.67 -4.67 8.87
C LYS A 151 5.49 -6.04 8.24
N ALA A 152 4.41 -6.75 8.58
CA ALA A 152 4.10 -8.05 7.99
C ALA A 152 3.79 -7.95 6.49
N GLN A 153 3.01 -6.94 6.07
CA GLN A 153 2.75 -6.66 4.67
C GLN A 153 4.05 -6.36 3.91
N LEU A 154 4.92 -5.50 4.44
CA LEU A 154 6.22 -5.20 3.83
C LEU A 154 7.09 -6.46 3.70
N ALA A 155 7.15 -7.28 4.76
CA ALA A 155 7.93 -8.52 4.75
C ALA A 155 7.41 -9.52 3.71
N MET A 156 6.09 -9.63 3.55
CA MET A 156 5.48 -10.47 2.50
C MET A 156 5.83 -9.96 1.09
N LEU A 157 5.69 -8.66 0.85
CA LEU A 157 6.04 -8.04 -0.42
C LEU A 157 7.52 -8.22 -0.74
N LEU A 158 8.42 -7.97 0.21
CA LEU A 158 9.86 -8.19 0.03
C LEU A 158 10.18 -9.65 -0.31
N SER A 159 9.53 -10.60 0.39
CA SER A 159 9.71 -12.03 0.14
C SER A 159 9.22 -12.42 -1.26
N ALA A 160 8.06 -11.90 -1.70
CA ALA A 160 7.55 -12.14 -3.04
C ALA A 160 8.46 -11.55 -4.12
N TYR A 161 8.98 -10.35 -3.91
CA TYR A 161 9.92 -9.67 -4.81
C TYR A 161 11.19 -10.49 -5.00
N MET A 162 11.82 -10.92 -3.90
CA MET A 162 13.01 -11.77 -3.93
C MET A 162 12.75 -13.14 -4.57
N ALA A 163 11.56 -13.69 -4.41
CA ALA A 163 11.18 -14.99 -4.97
C ALA A 163 10.67 -14.92 -6.43
N GLY A 164 10.46 -13.72 -6.97
CA GLY A 164 9.85 -13.53 -8.29
C GLY A 164 8.43 -14.09 -8.38
N LYS A 165 7.70 -14.16 -7.25
CA LYS A 165 6.34 -14.72 -7.19
C LYS A 165 5.28 -13.63 -7.36
N PRO A 166 4.13 -13.94 -7.97
CA PRO A 166 3.02 -13.01 -8.03
C PRO A 166 2.40 -12.80 -6.65
N VAL A 167 1.84 -11.62 -6.46
CA VAL A 167 1.02 -11.26 -5.30
C VAL A 167 -0.33 -10.75 -5.78
N TRP A 168 -1.32 -10.87 -4.90
CA TRP A 168 -2.58 -10.17 -5.01
C TRP A 168 -2.63 -9.07 -3.95
N ILE A 169 -2.94 -7.85 -4.37
CA ILE A 169 -3.12 -6.69 -3.50
C ILE A 169 -4.56 -6.22 -3.61
N GLU A 170 -5.20 -6.04 -2.46
CA GLU A 170 -6.48 -5.36 -2.31
C GLU A 170 -6.24 -3.98 -1.69
N GLY A 171 -6.71 -2.94 -2.36
CA GLY A 171 -6.69 -1.56 -1.87
C GLY A 171 -7.82 -1.30 -0.88
N SER A 172 -7.72 -0.20 -0.13
CA SER A 172 -8.72 0.15 0.88
C SER A 172 -9.77 1.15 0.41
N ASP A 173 -9.75 1.58 -0.85
CA ASP A 173 -10.54 2.69 -1.40
C ASP A 173 -10.28 4.03 -0.65
N ALA A 174 -9.09 4.17 -0.06
CA ALA A 174 -8.70 5.36 0.69
C ALA A 174 -7.22 5.70 0.46
N CYS A 175 -6.91 6.99 0.43
CA CYS A 175 -5.54 7.51 0.29
C CYS A 175 -5.14 8.27 1.55
N THR A 176 -5.07 7.58 2.70
CA THR A 176 -4.84 8.23 3.99
C THR A 176 -3.36 8.36 4.34
N ARG A 177 -2.51 7.46 3.83
CA ARG A 177 -1.07 7.56 4.07
C ARG A 177 -0.39 8.59 3.18
N TRP A 178 -0.85 8.71 1.93
CA TRP A 178 -0.32 9.64 0.94
C TRP A 178 -1.41 10.03 -0.06
N GLY A 179 -1.50 11.32 -0.41
CA GLY A 179 -2.70 11.88 -1.06
C GLY A 179 -3.07 11.30 -2.44
N ASP A 180 -2.09 10.80 -3.19
CA ASP A 180 -2.28 10.19 -4.52
C ASP A 180 -1.97 8.67 -4.55
N GLY A 181 -1.81 8.06 -3.38
CA GLY A 181 -1.54 6.63 -3.23
C GLY A 181 -2.61 5.93 -2.41
N GLU A 182 -3.26 4.92 -2.98
CA GLU A 182 -4.22 4.13 -2.23
C GLU A 182 -3.53 3.23 -1.21
N ASP A 183 -4.10 3.18 -0.02
CA ASP A 183 -3.67 2.34 1.08
C ASP A 183 -3.94 0.86 0.78
N VAL A 184 -2.97 0.01 1.09
CA VAL A 184 -3.11 -1.45 1.04
C VAL A 184 -3.99 -1.91 2.20
N ARG A 185 -5.05 -2.65 1.88
CA ARG A 185 -5.86 -3.39 2.85
C ARG A 185 -5.32 -4.79 3.07
N THR A 186 -5.07 -5.52 1.99
CA THR A 186 -4.69 -6.94 2.02
C THR A 186 -3.54 -7.20 1.06
N VAL A 187 -2.59 -8.04 1.48
CA VAL A 187 -1.57 -8.65 0.61
C VAL A 187 -1.61 -10.14 0.79
N SER A 188 -1.67 -10.90 -0.29
CA SER A 188 -1.52 -12.36 -0.26
C SER A 188 -0.59 -12.83 -1.38
N PHE A 189 0.06 -13.98 -1.15
CA PHE A 189 0.66 -14.71 -2.27
C PHE A 189 -0.42 -15.21 -3.20
N HIS A 190 -0.08 -15.29 -4.48
CA HIS A 190 -0.93 -15.92 -5.49
C HIS A 190 -0.24 -17.15 -6.09
#